data_AF-A0A2E8GDY6-F1
#
_entry.id   AF-A0A2E8GDY6-F1
#
_cell.length_a   1.000
_cell.length_b   1.000
_cell.length_c   1.000
_cell.angle_alpha   90.00
_cell.angle_beta   90.00
_cell.angle_gamma   90.00
#
_symmetry.space_group_name_H-M   'P 1'
#
loop_
_entity.id
_entity.type
_entity.pdbx_description
1 polymer ?
#
loop_
_entity_poly.entity_id
_entity_poly.type
_entity_poly.pdbx_seq_one_letter_code
_entity_poly.pdbx_strand_id
1 'polypeptide(L)'
;AAYMLGMFQRMALGPVSPQSATLSDLTRREVATVIPLILAIFAVGLYPTFMLDVMHMSVTTLLQDLPQIPTLQIAEVLTTP
;
A
#
# COMPACT_ATOMS: atom_id res chain seq x y z
N ALA A 1 -1.20 -12.08 3.61
CA ALA A 1 -2.60 -12.57 3.54
C ALA A 1 -3.09 -13.12 4.89
N ALA A 2 -2.44 -14.14 5.46
CA ALA A 2 -2.90 -14.81 6.70
C ALA A 2 -3.14 -13.88 7.89
N TYR A 3 -2.28 -12.87 8.10
CA TYR A 3 -2.41 -11.93 9.22
C TYR A 3 -3.68 -11.05 9.11
N MET A 4 -3.90 -10.42 7.96
CA MET A 4 -5.08 -9.58 7.72
C MET A 4 -6.38 -10.39 7.70
N LEU A 5 -6.34 -11.60 7.15
CA LEU A 5 -7.49 -12.50 7.14
C LEU A 5 -7.86 -12.96 8.55
N GLY A 6 -6.87 -13.35 9.37
CA GLY A 6 -7.07 -13.71 10.77
C GLY A 6 -7.57 -12.54 11.62
N MET A 7 -7.10 -11.32 11.37
CA MET A 7 -7.60 -10.10 12.02
C MET A 7 -9.08 -9.85 11.67
N PHE A 8 -9.43 -9.87 10.37
CA PHE A 8 -10.80 -9.66 9.92
C PHE A 8 -11.77 -10.70 10.50
N GLN A 9 -11.37 -11.97 10.54
CA GLN A 9 -12.17 -13.04 11.14
C GLN A 9 -12.44 -12.81 12.63
N ARG A 10 -11.46 -12.32 13.39
CA ARG A 10 -11.62 -12.06 14.83
C ARG A 10 -12.39 -10.77 15.12
N MET A 11 -12.23 -9.75 14.27
CA MET A 11 -12.79 -8.42 14.50
C MET A 11 -14.21 -8.25 13.95
N ALA A 12 -14.48 -8.77 12.75
CA ALA A 12 -15.77 -8.59 12.07
C ALA A 12 -16.67 -9.84 12.13
N LEU A 13 -16.09 -11.04 12.13
CA LEU A 13 -16.83 -12.31 12.09
C LEU A 13 -16.87 -13.03 13.46
N GLY A 14 -16.25 -12.45 14.49
CA GLY A 14 -16.25 -12.99 15.85
C GLY A 14 -17.57 -12.75 16.60
N PRO A 15 -17.77 -13.37 17.77
CA PRO A 15 -18.95 -13.14 18.60
C PRO A 15 -19.00 -11.68 19.10
N VAL A 16 -20.21 -11.13 19.22
CA VAL A 16 -20.43 -9.77 19.72
C VAL A 16 -20.04 -9.70 21.19
N SER A 17 -19.11 -8.79 21.52
CA SER A 17 -18.73 -8.51 22.90
C SER A 17 -19.66 -7.45 23.51
N PRO A 18 -19.76 -7.35 24.84
CA PRO A 18 -20.54 -6.29 25.50
C PRO A 18 -20.13 -4.88 25.05
N GLN A 19 -18.85 -4.70 24.70
CA GLN A 19 -18.31 -3.44 24.21
C GLN A 19 -18.67 -3.17 22.74
N SER A 20 -18.80 -4.19 21.89
CA SER A 20 -19.24 -3.98 20.51
C SER A 20 -20.76 -3.85 20.39
N ALA A 21 -21.53 -4.42 21.32
CA ALA A 21 -22.98 -4.31 21.37
C ALA A 21 -23.48 -2.88 21.64
N THR A 22 -22.66 -2.03 22.25
CA THR A 22 -23.01 -0.62 22.55
C THR A 22 -22.55 0.36 21.47
N LEU A 23 -21.81 -0.12 20.46
CA LEU A 23 -21.36 0.72 19.35
C LEU A 23 -22.55 1.07 18.44
N SER A 24 -22.66 2.36 18.12
CA SER A 24 -23.63 2.83 17.13
C SER A 24 -23.14 2.50 15.72
N ASP A 25 -24.07 2.31 14.79
CA ASP A 25 -23.76 2.09 13.37
C ASP A 25 -23.17 3.37 12.75
N LEU A 26 -22.50 3.21 11.61
CA LEU A 26 -21.85 4.29 10.89
C LEU A 26 -22.85 5.38 10.52
N THR A 27 -22.49 6.61 10.88
CA THR A 27 -23.33 7.75 10.52
C THR A 27 -23.19 8.08 9.03
N ARG A 28 -24.22 8.69 8.42
CA ARG A 28 -24.18 9.08 6.99
C ARG A 28 -22.96 9.96 6.63
N ARG A 29 -22.45 10.73 7.60
CA ARG A 29 -21.25 11.57 7.43
C ARG A 29 -19.98 10.74 7.39
N GLU A 30 -19.88 9.69 8.21
CA GLU A 30 -18.73 8.76 8.21
C GLU A 30 -18.71 7.95 6.91
N VAL A 31 -19.87 7.49 6.43
CA VAL A 31 -19.93 6.79 5.13
C VAL A 31 -19.49 7.72 4.00
N ALA A 32 -19.92 8.99 4.02
CA ALA A 32 -19.54 9.98 3.01
C ALA A 32 -18.02 10.28 2.98
N THR A 33 -17.30 10.16 4.10
CA THR A 33 -15.84 10.32 4.12
C THR A 33 -15.09 9.06 3.68
N VAL A 34 -15.68 7.86 3.87
CA VAL A 34 -15.09 6.59 3.43
C VAL A 34 -15.28 6.34 1.92
N ILE A 35 -16.41 6.76 1.34
CA ILE A 35 -16.69 6.62 -0.10
C ILE A 35 -15.56 7.13 -1.00
N PRO A 36 -15.03 8.36 -0.87
CA PRO A 36 -13.98 8.85 -1.76
C PRO A 36 -12.69 8.03 -1.65
N LEU A 37 -12.39 7.49 -0.46
CA LEU A 37 -11.24 6.61 -0.27
C LEU A 37 -11.42 5.29 -1.04
N ILE A 38 -12.62 4.69 -0.97
CA ILE A 38 -12.95 3.48 -1.72
C ILE A 38 -12.83 3.74 -3.23
N LEU A 39 -13.37 4.87 -3.72
CA LEU A 39 -13.26 5.26 -5.13
C LEU A 39 -11.80 5.43 -5.56
N ALA A 40 -10.94 6.01 -4.72
CA ALA A 40 -9.51 6.12 -5.01
C ALA A 40 -8.83 4.76 -5.12
N ILE A 41 -9.15 3.81 -4.23
CA ILE A 41 -8.64 2.43 -4.29
C ILE A 41 -9.06 1.76 -5.61
N PHE A 42 -10.32 1.92 -6.02
CA PHE A 42 -10.80 1.38 -7.29
C PHE A 42 -10.16 2.07 -8.50
N ALA A 43 -9.97 3.39 -8.47
CA ALA A 43 -9.31 4.13 -9.53
C ALA A 43 -7.88 3.62 -9.76
N VAL A 44 -7.10 3.44 -8.68
CA VAL A 44 -5.74 2.88 -8.74
C VAL A 44 -5.76 1.40 -9.16
N GLY A 45 -6.71 0.62 -8.65
CA GLY A 45 -6.81 -0.82 -8.95
C GLY A 45 -7.24 -1.13 -10.39
N LEU A 46 -8.09 -0.28 -10.99
CA LEU A 46 -8.60 -0.46 -12.35
C LEU A 46 -7.74 0.28 -13.39
N TYR A 47 -7.20 1.45 -13.02
CA TYR A 47 -6.35 2.28 -13.88
C TYR A 47 -5.08 2.75 -13.13
N PRO A 48 -4.08 1.86 -12.95
CA PRO A 48 -2.87 2.17 -12.20
C PRO A 48 -1.99 3.22 -12.90
N THR A 49 -2.12 3.36 -14.23
CA THR A 49 -1.32 4.27 -15.05
C THR A 49 -1.40 5.72 -14.58
N PHE A 50 -2.56 6.18 -14.08
CA PHE A 50 -2.70 7.52 -13.49
C PHE A 50 -1.69 7.80 -12.37
N MET A 51 -1.41 6.81 -11.53
CA MET A 51 -0.44 6.95 -10.44
C MET A 51 0.98 6.63 -10.88
N LEU A 52 1.15 5.66 -11.78
CA LEU A 52 2.46 5.28 -12.32
C LEU A 52 3.11 6.39 -13.14
N ASP A 53 2.34 7.14 -13.94
CA ASP A 53 2.85 8.23 -14.78
C ASP A 53 3.46 9.37 -13.95
N VAL A 54 2.84 9.71 -12.81
CA VAL A 54 3.36 10.70 -11.86
C VAL A 54 4.70 10.23 -11.28
N MET A 55 4.82 8.95 -10.95
CA MET A 55 6.06 8.38 -10.43
C MET A 55 7.12 8.21 -11.52
N HIS A 56 6.73 7.98 -12.77
CA HIS A 56 7.65 7.69 -13.87
C HIS A 56 8.71 8.78 -14.03
N MET A 57 8.30 10.05 -13.99
CA MET A 57 9.25 11.18 -14.08
C MET A 57 10.29 11.14 -12.96
N SER A 58 9.85 11.01 -11.70
CA SER A 58 10.77 10.94 -10.56
C SER A 58 11.70 9.72 -10.63
N VAL A 59 11.18 8.55 -11.02
CA VAL A 59 11.99 7.34 -11.14
C VAL A 59 13.00 7.45 -12.28
N THR A 60 12.62 8.02 -13.43
CA THR A 60 13.56 8.19 -14.56
C THR A 60 14.71 9.12 -14.23
N THR A 61 14.46 10.24 -13.54
CA THR A 61 15.53 11.13 -13.06
C THR A 61 16.44 10.41 -12.07
N LEU A 62 15.88 9.68 -11.10
CA LEU A 62 16.69 8.92 -10.14
C LEU A 62 17.55 7.84 -10.82
N LEU A 63 17.02 7.16 -11.83
CA LEU A 63 17.77 6.15 -12.59
C LEU A 63 18.89 6.76 -13.44
N GLN A 64 18.74 8.00 -13.91
CA GLN A 64 19.75 8.74 -14.67
C GLN A 64 20.88 9.27 -13.77
N ASP A 65 20.53 9.69 -12.56
CA ASP A 65 21.47 10.22 -11.56
C ASP A 65 22.27 9.13 -10.84
N LEU A 66 21.81 7.87 -10.89
CA LEU A 66 22.61 6.75 -10.40
C LEU A 66 23.88 6.64 -11.24
N PRO A 67 25.08 6.77 -10.63
CA PRO A 67 26.31 6.43 -11.32
C PRO A 67 26.15 4.99 -11.79
N GLN A 68 26.39 4.74 -13.08
CA GLN A 68 26.51 3.40 -13.62
C GLN A 68 27.64 2.72 -12.86
N ILE A 69 27.32 2.06 -11.73
CA ILE A 69 28.30 1.32 -10.95
C ILE A 69 28.78 0.24 -11.93
N PRO A 70 30.04 0.29 -12.41
CA PRO A 70 30.54 -0.75 -13.25
C PRO A 70 30.44 -2.02 -12.41
N THR A 71 29.58 -2.96 -12.83
CA THR A 71 29.34 -4.24 -12.15
C THR A 71 30.64 -5.02 -11.89
N LEU A 72 31.71 -4.63 -12.58
CA LEU A 72 33.07 -5.14 -12.47
C LEU A 72 33.80 -4.76 -11.16
N GLN A 73 33.41 -3.68 -10.45
CA GLN A 73 34.08 -3.27 -9.19
C GLN A 73 33.53 -3.97 -7.94
N ILE A 74 32.26 -4.42 -7.97
CA ILE A 74 31.65 -5.13 -6.83
C ILE A 74 32.27 -6.52 -6.67
N ALA A 75 32.61 -7.19 -7.78
CA ALA A 75 33.33 -8.45 -7.76
C ALA A 75 34.79 -8.28 -7.30
N GLU A 76 35.45 -7.19 -7.70
CA GLU A 76 36.86 -6.94 -7.33
C GLU A 76 37.01 -6.65 -5.82
N VAL A 77 36.11 -5.85 -5.23
CA VAL A 77 36.11 -5.51 -3.79
C VAL A 77 35.78 -6.71 -2.87
N LEU A 78 35.08 -7.74 -3.38
CA LEU A 78 34.73 -8.95 -2.62
C LEU A 78 35.78 -10.07 -2.73
N THR A 79 36.86 -9.88 -3.52
CA THR A 79 37.88 -10.92 -3.80
C THR A 79 39.30 -10.55 -3.36
N THR A 80 39.55 -9.33 -2.89
CA THR A 80 40.81 -9.00 -2.21
C THR A 80 40.80 -9.57 -0.78
N PRO A 81 41.87 -10.26 -0.34
CA PRO A 81 41.98 -10.78 1.03
C PRO A 81 42.03 -9.68 2.09
#